data_AF-A0A1E7FI35-F1
#
_entry.id   AF-A0A1E7FI35-F1
#
_cell.length_a   1.000
_cell.length_b   1.000
_cell.length_c   1.000
_cell.angle_alpha   90.00
_cell.angle_beta   90.00
_cell.angle_gamma   90.00
#
_symmetry.space_group_name_H-M   'P 1'
#
loop_
_entity.id
_entity.type
_entity.pdbx_description
1 polymer ?
#
loop_
_entity_poly.entity_id
_entity_poly.type
_entity_poly.pdbx_seq_one_letter_code
_entity_poly.pdbx_strand_id
1 'polypeptide(L)'
;MLEYVYTVKRPLIEDVQTARKLLVAADRLCLTELKLYVESVLADKFVDETNAAELLLFADSYSCALLKETTMDVCVSDPNVVMKTPGWALIEESDTLLTEVFEHTHTDNKEDACTKDSDDSMDLDQLDVFSLRERLDEADLDVDGSRETLIGRLEDLLKSKAETTTE
;
A
#
# COMPACT_ATOMS: atom_id res chain seq x y z
N MET A 1 7.56 -13.70 -16.76
CA MET A 1 7.55 -12.50 -17.64
C MET A 1 7.00 -12.83 -19.03
N LEU A 2 7.74 -13.51 -19.92
CA LEU A 2 7.26 -13.81 -21.28
C LEU A 2 5.98 -14.67 -21.30
N GLU A 3 5.87 -15.65 -20.41
CA GLU A 3 4.65 -16.46 -20.30
C GLU A 3 3.43 -15.62 -19.91
N TYR A 4 3.56 -14.63 -19.00
CA TYR A 4 2.46 -13.76 -18.61
C TYR A 4 1.94 -12.93 -19.81
N VAL A 5 2.85 -12.31 -20.56
CA VAL A 5 2.52 -11.52 -21.75
C VAL A 5 1.82 -12.38 -22.82
N TYR A 6 2.18 -13.65 -22.94
CA TYR A 6 1.64 -14.54 -23.97
C TYR A 6 0.44 -15.38 -23.55
N THR A 7 0.22 -15.60 -22.25
CA THR A 7 -0.81 -16.53 -21.76
C THR A 7 -1.80 -15.91 -20.78
N VAL A 8 -1.59 -14.65 -20.36
CA VAL A 8 -2.38 -13.95 -19.34
C VAL A 8 -2.46 -14.77 -18.03
N LYS A 9 -1.54 -15.72 -17.81
CA LYS A 9 -1.47 -16.53 -16.60
C LYS A 9 -0.58 -15.88 -15.57
N ARG A 10 -1.17 -15.60 -14.40
CA ARG A 10 -0.47 -15.08 -13.22
C ARG A 10 0.64 -16.05 -12.80
N PRO A 11 1.91 -15.63 -12.80
CA PRO A 11 3.01 -16.50 -12.38
C PRO A 11 2.88 -16.80 -10.88
N LEU A 12 3.12 -18.05 -10.50
CA LEU A 12 3.17 -18.43 -9.09
C LEU A 12 4.46 -17.88 -8.48
N ILE A 13 4.33 -17.03 -7.47
CA ILE A 13 5.46 -16.43 -6.76
C ILE A 13 5.66 -17.24 -5.47
N GLU A 14 6.75 -18.00 -5.42
CA GLU A 14 7.12 -18.82 -4.26
C GLU A 14 8.32 -18.24 -3.49
N ASP A 15 9.08 -17.32 -4.08
CA ASP A 15 10.32 -16.79 -3.52
C ASP A 15 10.38 -15.26 -3.60
N VAL A 16 10.82 -14.62 -2.51
CA VAL A 16 10.99 -13.15 -2.38
C VAL A 16 11.85 -12.59 -3.50
N GLN A 17 12.95 -13.27 -3.83
CA GLN A 17 13.88 -12.80 -4.86
C GLN A 17 13.26 -12.84 -6.25
N THR A 18 12.42 -13.84 -6.50
CA THR A 18 11.65 -13.95 -7.74
C THR A 18 10.57 -12.89 -7.80
N ALA A 19 9.89 -12.63 -6.68
CA ALA A 19 8.90 -11.58 -6.53
C ALA A 19 9.47 -10.19 -6.83
N ARG A 20 10.62 -9.86 -6.21
CA ARG A 20 11.33 -8.58 -6.44
C ARG A 20 11.71 -8.42 -7.91
N LYS A 21 12.35 -9.43 -8.52
CA LYS A 21 12.72 -9.39 -9.95
C LYS A 21 11.52 -9.24 -10.87
N LEU A 22 10.41 -9.91 -10.53
CA LEU A 22 9.17 -9.83 -11.28
C LEU A 22 8.57 -8.43 -11.20
N LEU A 23 8.58 -7.81 -10.02
CA LEU A 23 8.11 -6.44 -9.81
C LEU A 23 8.95 -5.43 -10.62
N VAL A 24 10.28 -5.51 -10.54
CA VAL A 24 11.18 -4.66 -11.34
C VAL A 24 10.89 -4.79 -12.83
N ALA A 25 10.63 -6.01 -13.28
CA ALA A 25 10.40 -6.29 -14.68
C ALA A 25 8.98 -5.85 -15.13
N ALA A 26 7.98 -5.96 -14.26
CA ALA A 26 6.63 -5.46 -14.49
C ALA A 26 6.63 -3.92 -14.59
N ASP A 27 7.34 -3.24 -13.70
CA ASP A 27 7.50 -1.80 -13.69
C ASP A 27 8.19 -1.29 -14.98
N ARG A 28 9.27 -1.96 -15.40
CA ARG A 28 9.95 -1.67 -16.68
C ARG A 28 9.08 -1.84 -17.93
N LEU A 29 8.08 -2.72 -17.86
CA LEU A 29 7.14 -2.96 -18.96
C LEU A 29 5.83 -2.18 -18.79
N CYS A 30 5.71 -1.36 -17.75
CA CYS A 30 4.49 -0.62 -17.39
C CYS A 30 3.25 -1.53 -17.30
N LEU A 31 3.41 -2.77 -16.84
CA LEU A 31 2.31 -3.71 -16.64
C LEU A 31 1.67 -3.49 -15.26
N THR A 32 0.74 -2.54 -15.18
CA THR A 32 0.08 -2.12 -13.94
C THR A 32 -0.64 -3.28 -13.24
N GLU A 33 -1.47 -4.04 -13.96
CA GLU A 33 -2.21 -5.18 -13.37
C GLU A 33 -1.28 -6.24 -12.76
N LEU A 34 -0.14 -6.52 -13.42
CA LEU A 34 0.84 -7.46 -12.91
C LEU A 34 1.55 -6.90 -11.69
N LYS A 35 1.88 -5.59 -11.70
CA LYS A 35 2.50 -4.90 -10.57
C LYS A 35 1.61 -4.98 -9.33
N LEU A 36 0.31 -4.66 -9.46
CA LEU A 36 -0.66 -4.72 -8.37
C LEU A 36 -0.82 -6.16 -7.82
N TYR A 37 -0.83 -7.16 -8.70
CA TYR A 37 -0.90 -8.56 -8.28
C TYR A 37 0.35 -9.01 -7.52
N VAL A 38 1.54 -8.65 -8.03
CA VAL A 38 2.80 -8.99 -7.37
C VAL A 38 2.86 -8.30 -6.01
N GLU A 39 2.45 -7.03 -5.95
CA GLU A 39 2.36 -6.25 -4.72
C GLU A 39 1.48 -6.92 -3.66
N SER A 40 0.25 -7.34 -4.01
CA SER A 40 -0.64 -8.02 -3.05
C SER A 40 -0.05 -9.33 -2.54
N VAL A 41 0.62 -10.10 -3.41
CA VAL A 41 1.28 -11.35 -2.99
C VAL A 41 2.49 -11.07 -2.10
N LEU A 42 3.24 -9.98 -2.32
CA LEU A 42 4.32 -9.57 -1.44
C LEU A 42 3.81 -9.17 -0.06
N ALA A 43 2.76 -8.35 -0.03
CA ALA A 43 2.12 -7.87 1.20
C ALA A 43 1.62 -9.05 2.05
N ASP A 44 0.96 -10.04 1.45
CA ASP A 44 0.35 -11.15 2.19
C ASP A 44 1.35 -12.20 2.72
N LYS A 45 2.43 -12.47 1.96
CA LYS A 45 3.25 -13.68 2.19
C LYS A 45 4.66 -13.43 2.68
N PHE A 46 5.18 -12.22 2.48
CA PHE A 46 6.62 -11.97 2.60
C PHE A 46 6.97 -10.81 3.52
N VAL A 47 5.97 -10.13 4.09
CA VAL A 47 6.16 -9.10 5.11
C VAL A 47 6.42 -9.79 6.45
N ASP A 48 7.69 -9.86 6.81
CA ASP A 48 8.19 -10.30 8.13
C ASP A 48 8.90 -9.13 8.81
N GLU A 49 8.90 -9.07 10.15
CA GLU A 49 9.59 -8.04 10.94
C GLU A 49 11.08 -7.88 10.56
N THR A 50 11.74 -8.97 10.15
CA THR A 50 13.16 -8.97 9.78
C THR A 50 13.45 -8.38 8.40
N ASN A 51 12.46 -8.41 7.51
CA ASN A 51 12.56 -8.00 6.11
C ASN A 51 11.71 -6.75 5.81
N ALA A 52 10.90 -6.30 6.77
CA ALA A 52 10.02 -5.14 6.65
C ALA A 52 10.79 -3.88 6.22
N ALA A 53 11.95 -3.61 6.81
CA ALA A 53 12.76 -2.44 6.45
C ALA A 53 13.27 -2.47 4.99
N GLU A 54 13.73 -3.63 4.52
CA GLU A 54 14.20 -3.78 3.13
C GLU A 54 13.06 -3.80 2.12
N LEU A 55 11.87 -4.23 2.53
CA LEU A 55 10.66 -4.20 1.71
C LEU A 55 10.05 -2.80 1.65
N LEU A 56 10.10 -2.03 2.74
CA LEU A 56 9.64 -0.63 2.77
C LEU A 56 10.43 0.22 1.78
N LEU A 57 11.76 0.13 1.80
CA LEU A 57 12.62 0.84 0.85
C LEU A 57 12.34 0.41 -0.59
N PHE A 58 12.09 -0.89 -0.79
CA PHE A 58 11.74 -1.41 -2.10
C PHE A 58 10.38 -0.89 -2.57
N ALA A 59 9.38 -0.88 -1.69
CA ALA A 59 8.04 -0.37 -1.97
C ALA A 59 8.09 1.11 -2.37
N ASP A 60 8.88 1.91 -1.67
CA ASP A 60 9.07 3.33 -1.98
C ASP A 60 9.71 3.52 -3.36
N SER A 61 10.76 2.75 -3.67
CA SER A 61 11.47 2.86 -4.96
C SER A 61 10.61 2.54 -6.19
N TYR A 62 9.58 1.71 -6.03
CA TYR A 62 8.64 1.33 -7.09
C TYR A 62 7.23 1.91 -6.89
N SER A 63 7.06 2.87 -5.97
CA SER A 63 5.77 3.50 -5.65
C SER A 63 4.61 2.50 -5.43
N CYS A 64 4.88 1.43 -4.69
CA CYS A 64 3.89 0.41 -4.34
C CYS A 64 3.17 0.77 -3.03
N ALA A 65 1.92 1.25 -3.14
CA ALA A 65 1.13 1.74 -2.01
C ALA A 65 0.70 0.66 -1.00
N LEU A 66 0.18 -0.50 -1.43
CA LEU A 66 -0.24 -1.59 -0.51
C LEU A 66 0.97 -2.17 0.23
N LEU A 67 2.08 -2.37 -0.49
CA LEU A 67 3.27 -2.92 0.13
C LEU A 67 3.85 -1.94 1.15
N LYS A 68 3.82 -0.64 0.85
CA LYS A 68 4.27 0.42 1.76
C LYS A 68 3.44 0.42 3.05
N GLU A 69 2.11 0.45 2.94
CA GLU A 69 1.19 0.41 4.09
C GLU A 69 1.42 -0.83 4.97
N THR A 70 1.34 -2.03 4.39
CA THR A 70 1.55 -3.27 5.16
C THR A 70 2.92 -3.37 5.82
N THR A 71 3.97 -2.87 5.18
CA THR A 71 5.30 -2.82 5.82
C THR A 71 5.36 -1.78 6.94
N MET A 72 4.65 -0.65 6.82
CA MET A 72 4.55 0.37 7.88
C MET A 72 3.79 -0.18 9.09
N ASP A 73 2.70 -0.89 8.89
CA ASP A 73 1.92 -1.50 9.98
C ASP A 73 2.76 -2.50 10.80
N VAL A 74 3.59 -3.29 10.12
CA VAL A 74 4.56 -4.19 10.78
C VAL A 74 5.66 -3.42 11.50
N CYS A 75 6.10 -2.27 10.98
CA CYS A 75 7.04 -1.39 11.68
C CYS A 75 6.45 -0.82 12.98
N VAL A 76 5.16 -0.46 12.99
CA VAL A 76 4.47 0.04 14.18
C VAL A 76 4.22 -1.07 15.20
N SER A 77 3.91 -2.28 14.73
CA SER A 77 3.63 -3.43 15.60
C SER A 77 4.87 -3.85 16.41
N ASP A 78 6.05 -3.96 15.76
CA ASP A 78 7.28 -4.45 16.40
C ASP A 78 8.52 -3.55 16.14
N PRO A 79 8.50 -2.28 16.57
CA PRO A 79 9.55 -1.30 16.24
C PRO A 79 10.93 -1.71 16.79
N ASN A 80 10.95 -2.40 17.93
CA ASN A 80 12.19 -2.86 18.58
C ASN A 80 12.95 -3.91 17.75
N VAL A 81 12.23 -4.71 16.96
CA VAL A 81 12.83 -5.74 16.11
C VAL A 81 13.29 -5.10 14.81
N VAL A 82 12.43 -4.29 14.18
CA VAL A 82 12.73 -3.60 12.93
C VAL A 82 13.96 -2.69 13.08
N MET A 83 14.07 -1.92 14.16
CA MET A 83 15.23 -1.04 14.40
C MET A 83 16.58 -1.76 14.52
N LYS A 84 16.57 -3.07 14.84
CA LYS A 84 17.80 -3.88 14.94
C LYS A 84 18.20 -4.52 13.61
N THR A 85 17.33 -4.45 12.60
CA THR A 85 17.61 -5.02 11.29
C THR A 85 18.64 -4.16 10.55
N PRO A 86 19.51 -4.77 9.71
CA PRO A 86 20.45 -4.01 8.90
C PRO A 86 19.75 -3.10 7.89
N GLY A 87 18.54 -3.46 7.46
CA GLY A 87 17.71 -2.65 6.57
C GLY A 87 17.29 -1.32 7.19
N TRP A 88 17.18 -1.23 8.52
CA TRP A 88 16.82 0.03 9.19
C TRP A 88 17.86 1.12 9.03
N ALA A 89 19.15 0.76 8.95
CA ALA A 89 20.22 1.74 8.72
C ALA A 89 20.09 2.44 7.35
N LEU A 90 19.47 1.78 6.36
CA LEU A 90 19.19 2.38 5.06
C LEU A 90 17.99 3.33 5.13
N ILE A 91 17.00 3.04 5.98
CA ILE A 91 15.89 3.95 6.24
C ILE A 91 16.40 5.18 6.98
N GLU A 92 17.33 5.01 7.94
CA GLU A 92 17.96 6.11 8.67
C GLU A 92 18.72 7.08 7.75
N GLU A 93 19.24 6.59 6.63
CA GLU A 93 19.89 7.43 5.60
C GLU A 93 18.87 8.31 4.85
N SER A 94 17.60 7.89 4.76
CA SER A 94 16.53 8.62 4.12
C SER A 94 15.64 9.37 5.12
N ASP A 95 15.83 10.69 5.22
CA ASP A 95 15.05 11.55 6.12
C ASP A 95 13.54 11.50 5.84
N THR A 96 13.14 11.38 4.57
CA THR A 96 11.73 11.34 4.16
C THR A 96 11.00 10.09 4.66
N LEU A 97 11.62 8.91 4.54
CA LEU A 97 11.00 7.66 5.00
C LEU A 97 10.91 7.60 6.52
N LEU A 98 11.92 8.13 7.23
CA LEU A 98 11.85 8.25 8.69
C LEU A 98 10.69 9.14 9.12
N THR A 99 10.49 10.29 8.47
CA THR A 99 9.38 11.18 8.81
C THR A 99 8.03 10.53 8.56
N GLU A 100 7.87 9.80 7.47
CA GLU A 100 6.62 9.08 7.15
C GLU A 100 6.34 7.95 8.15
N VAL A 101 7.35 7.12 8.49
CA VAL A 101 7.19 6.06 9.51
C VAL A 101 6.84 6.68 10.86
N PHE A 102 7.46 7.80 11.24
CA PHE A 102 7.15 8.49 12.48
C PHE A 102 5.73 9.05 12.48
N GLU A 103 5.27 9.65 11.38
CA GLU A 103 3.89 10.11 11.24
C GLU A 103 2.88 8.96 11.36
N HIS A 104 3.15 7.81 10.71
CA HIS A 104 2.32 6.61 10.79
C HIS A 104 2.22 6.05 12.22
N THR A 105 3.30 6.07 12.99
CA THR A 105 3.25 5.65 14.42
C THR A 105 2.33 6.53 15.28
N HIS A 106 2.09 7.77 14.86
CA HIS A 106 1.24 8.71 15.58
C HIS A 106 -0.23 8.61 15.18
N THR A 107 -0.55 8.07 14.01
CA THR A 107 -1.94 7.91 13.53
C THR A 107 -2.66 6.73 14.18
N ASP A 108 -1.96 5.63 14.47
CA ASP A 108 -2.56 4.43 15.10
C ASP A 108 -2.92 4.65 16.58
N ASN A 109 -2.33 5.65 17.23
CA ASN A 109 -2.59 5.93 18.65
C ASN A 109 -3.93 6.66 18.90
N LYS A 110 -4.83 6.73 17.91
CA LYS A 110 -6.10 7.44 17.96
C LYS A 110 -7.32 6.55 18.21
N GLU A 111 -7.16 5.24 18.31
CA GLU A 111 -8.29 4.29 18.46
C GLU A 111 -8.78 4.09 19.91
N ASP A 112 -8.04 4.56 20.93
CA ASP A 112 -8.43 4.37 22.34
C ASP A 112 -9.13 5.57 23.02
N ALA A 113 -9.46 6.63 22.28
CA ALA A 113 -10.26 7.73 22.81
C ALA A 113 -11.76 7.55 22.47
N CYS A 114 -12.45 6.77 23.31
CA CYS A 114 -13.91 6.69 23.35
C CYS A 114 -14.58 8.08 23.37
N THR A 115 -15.12 8.56 22.24
CA THR A 115 -16.33 9.38 22.24
C THR A 115 -17.13 9.10 20.97
N LYS A 116 -18.32 8.54 21.16
CA LYS A 116 -19.38 8.50 20.16
C LYS A 116 -19.67 9.93 19.71
N ASP A 117 -19.67 10.18 18.42
CA ASP A 117 -20.69 11.02 17.80
C ASP A 117 -21.04 10.43 16.44
N SER A 118 -22.34 10.27 16.25
CA SER A 118 -23.00 9.80 15.04
C SER A 118 -22.85 10.86 13.94
N ASP A 119 -21.89 10.65 13.05
CA ASP A 119 -21.88 11.22 11.70
C ASP A 119 -21.40 10.11 10.75
N ASP A 120 -22.25 9.69 9.81
CA ASP A 120 -21.98 8.63 8.82
C ASP A 120 -21.04 9.15 7.70
N SER A 121 -20.08 10.00 8.04
CA SER A 121 -18.94 10.31 7.16
C SER A 121 -17.91 9.22 7.37
N MET A 122 -17.85 8.23 6.48
CA MET A 122 -16.73 7.31 6.48
C MET A 122 -15.45 8.12 6.24
N ASP A 123 -14.62 8.29 7.28
CA ASP A 123 -13.33 8.95 7.20
C ASP A 123 -12.44 8.17 6.22
N LEU A 124 -12.38 8.61 4.95
CA LEU A 124 -11.59 7.99 3.89
C LEU A 124 -10.10 7.93 4.26
N ASP A 125 -9.66 8.84 5.14
CA ASP A 125 -8.32 8.95 5.70
C ASP A 125 -7.93 7.79 6.64
N GLN A 126 -8.89 6.97 7.08
CA GLN A 126 -8.65 5.79 7.93
C GLN A 126 -8.80 4.48 7.16
N LEU A 127 -9.20 4.51 5.88
CA LEU A 127 -9.33 3.28 5.09
C LEU A 127 -7.96 2.84 4.55
N ASP A 128 -7.75 1.52 4.64
CA ASP A 128 -6.61 0.82 4.07
C ASP A 128 -6.62 0.95 2.54
N VAL A 129 -5.42 0.95 1.93
CA VAL A 129 -5.24 1.00 0.47
C VAL A 129 -5.98 -0.16 -0.20
N PHE A 130 -6.12 -1.32 0.46
CA PHE A 130 -6.90 -2.45 -0.07
C PHE A 130 -8.38 -2.10 -0.25
N SER A 131 -8.99 -1.55 0.80
CA SER A 131 -10.41 -1.14 0.80
C SER A 131 -10.66 0.01 -0.17
N LEU A 132 -9.69 0.94 -0.30
CA LEU A 132 -9.76 2.03 -1.28
C LEU A 132 -9.73 1.49 -2.73
N ARG A 133 -8.85 0.53 -3.02
CA ARG A 133 -8.76 -0.12 -4.34
C ARG A 133 -10.01 -0.91 -4.68
N GLU A 134 -10.57 -1.66 -3.73
CA GLU A 134 -11.82 -2.42 -3.94
C GLU A 134 -12.98 -1.49 -4.33
N ARG A 135 -13.16 -0.38 -3.62
CA ARG A 135 -14.21 0.61 -3.93
C ARG A 135 -14.01 1.31 -5.27
N LEU A 136 -12.77 1.50 -5.71
CA LEU A 136 -12.46 2.08 -7.01
C LEU A 136 -12.70 1.07 -8.14
N ASP A 137 -12.40 -0.21 -7.93
CA ASP A 137 -12.70 -1.29 -8.86
C ASP A 137 -14.23 -1.45 -9.04
N GLU A 138 -15.00 -1.39 -7.95
CA GLU A 138 -16.48 -1.36 -8.00
C GLU A 138 -17.05 -0.17 -8.76
N ALA A 139 -16.31 0.95 -8.79
CA ALA A 139 -16.70 2.17 -9.48
C ALA A 139 -16.18 2.27 -10.93
N ASP A 140 -15.54 1.21 -11.45
CA ASP A 140 -14.85 1.17 -12.75
C ASP A 140 -13.83 2.33 -12.92
N LEU A 141 -13.18 2.74 -11.83
CA LEU A 141 -12.15 3.77 -11.83
C LEU A 141 -10.74 3.17 -11.81
N ASP A 142 -9.77 4.00 -12.19
CA ASP A 142 -8.36 3.61 -12.14
C ASP A 142 -7.93 3.29 -10.69
N VAL A 143 -7.37 2.11 -10.49
CA VAL A 143 -6.88 1.60 -9.20
C VAL A 143 -5.39 1.87 -9.00
N ASP A 144 -4.70 2.42 -10.00
CA ASP A 144 -3.28 2.75 -9.93
C ASP A 144 -3.05 4.14 -9.31
N GLY A 145 -2.07 4.22 -8.41
CA GLY A 145 -1.70 5.47 -7.72
C GLY A 145 -1.32 5.32 -6.25
N SER A 146 -0.87 6.42 -5.65
CA SER A 146 -0.62 6.52 -4.21
C SER A 146 -1.94 6.58 -3.44
N ARG A 147 -1.89 6.28 -2.14
CA ARG A 147 -3.05 6.35 -1.24
C ARG A 147 -3.85 7.66 -1.39
N GLU A 148 -3.16 8.80 -1.42
CA GLU A 148 -3.77 10.12 -1.61
C GLU A 148 -4.54 10.25 -2.93
N THR A 149 -4.01 9.68 -4.02
CA THR A 149 -4.72 9.71 -5.32
C THR A 149 -5.97 8.83 -5.32
N LEU A 150 -5.97 7.73 -4.57
CA LEU A 150 -7.15 6.87 -4.43
C LEU A 150 -8.23 7.55 -3.58
N ILE A 151 -7.84 8.20 -2.48
CA ILE A 151 -8.74 8.98 -1.62
C ILE A 151 -9.38 10.12 -2.41
N GLY A 152 -8.58 10.94 -3.10
CA GLY A 152 -9.09 12.06 -3.90
C GLY A 152 -10.09 11.62 -4.98
N ARG A 153 -9.84 10.48 -5.65
CA ARG A 153 -10.78 9.91 -6.62
C ARG A 153 -12.10 9.50 -5.99
N LEU A 154 -12.07 8.89 -4.80
CA LEU A 154 -13.28 8.51 -4.08
C LEU A 154 -14.05 9.72 -3.55
N GLU A 155 -13.36 10.76 -3.08
CA GLU A 155 -13.97 12.03 -2.69
C GLU A 155 -14.69 12.70 -3.86
N ASP A 156 -14.05 12.78 -5.02
CA ASP A 156 -14.65 13.31 -6.25
C ASP A 156 -15.89 12.49 -6.68
N LEU A 157 -15.84 11.16 -6.55
CA LEU A 157 -16.98 10.29 -6.80
C LEU A 157 -18.14 10.55 -5.82
N LEU A 158 -17.86 10.66 -4.51
CA LEU A 158 -18.88 10.97 -3.51
C LEU A 158 -19.52 12.33 -3.76
N LYS A 159 -18.72 13.32 -4.14
CA LYS A 159 -19.19 14.65 -4.51
C LYS A 159 -20.11 14.61 -5.73
N SER A 160 -19.73 13.87 -6.78
CA SER A 160 -20.57 13.71 -7.98
C SER A 160 -21.89 12.98 -7.66
N LYS A 161 -21.87 11.96 -6.81
CA LYS A 161 -23.09 11.25 -6.36
C LYS A 161 -24.01 12.18 -5.56
N ALA A 162 -23.45 13.00 -4.67
CA ALA A 162 -24.23 13.97 -3.90
C ALA A 162 -24.97 14.97 -4.80
N GLU A 163 -24.31 15.48 -5.85
CA GLU A 163 -24.91 16.39 -6.82
C GLU A 163 -26.07 15.73 -7.61
N THR A 164 -25.94 14.46 -8.00
CA THR A 164 -26.99 13.72 -8.72
C THR A 164 -28.21 13.33 -7.86
N THR A 165 -28.10 13.39 -6.52
CA THR A 165 -29.21 13.01 -5.62
C THR A 165 -30.09 14.20 -5.22
N THR A 166 -29.67 15.43 -5.57
CA THR A 166 -30.37 16.68 -5.25
C THR A 166 -31.20 17.28 -6.39
N GLU A 167 -31.26 16.64 -7.55
CA GLU A 167 -32.15 16.98 -8.69
C GLU A 167 -33.33 16.00 -8.80
#